data_AF-W6KBP5-F1
#
_entry.id   AF-W6KBP5-F1
#
_cell.length_a   1.000
_cell.length_b   1.000
_cell.length_c   1.000
_cell.angle_alpha   90.00
_cell.angle_beta   90.00
_cell.angle_gamma   90.00
#
_symmetry.space_group_name_H-M   'P 1'
#
loop_
_entity.id
_entity.type
_entity.pdbx_description
1 polymer ?
#
loop_
_entity_poly.entity_id
_entity_poly.type
_entity_poly.pdbx_seq_one_letter_code
_entity_poly.pdbx_strand_id
1 'polypeptide(L)'
;MTMQKPNGKIPNFRHLRAFAEVAHSGSISQAAEQIHLSQPAITQALAKLEEILGIALFERRSDGMGLTEPGRQFLERVERALDFVQSGAKEAIRLGAKKGGRGFGNFDQLLTTPQLRALVAVASAGNFSLAAREAGVSQPTLHRAARDLERLSGLALFSKTSKGIDLTASAAVLAQAVKLAFSELNQGFSEIAEVLGTDMGQIVVGTTPLPRTFMLPTAINALLAERPDVHINVVDGPYDDLLHGLRHGDLDILIGALRIPVPIDDIVQEALFNSPLAVVGRAGHPLGKKKTIQVADLAAYPWAIPRAGTPTREAFETLFEEAGAPSCIVESSSLVLIRGLLQDSDRLTMISAHQIRHEREIGLLAPLAVDLSGTSRPIGITHRRGWRPTATQRLFLDCLREAGQLAKAG
;
A
#
# COMPACT_ATOMS: atom_id res chain seq x y z
N MET A 1 5.83 8.76 19.13
CA MET A 1 6.91 9.18 18.21
C MET A 1 6.53 8.65 16.84
N THR A 2 5.93 9.48 15.98
CA THR A 2 5.41 9.04 14.68
C THR A 2 6.60 8.73 13.78
N MET A 3 6.89 7.45 13.55
CA MET A 3 7.97 7.03 12.66
C MET A 3 7.58 7.38 11.22
N GLN A 4 8.01 8.55 10.76
CA GLN A 4 8.15 8.82 9.34
C GLN A 4 9.03 7.73 8.75
N LYS A 5 8.65 7.19 7.56
CA LYS A 5 9.55 6.43 6.68
C LYS A 5 10.93 7.07 6.76
N PRO A 6 12.04 6.31 6.81
CA PRO A 6 13.35 6.91 6.67
C PRO A 6 13.27 7.74 5.40
N ASN A 7 13.23 9.07 5.59
CA ASN A 7 13.21 10.02 4.50
C ASN A 7 14.66 9.97 3.98
N GLY A 8 15.04 8.86 3.35
CA GLY A 8 16.07 8.85 2.32
C GLY A 8 15.68 10.02 1.46
N LYS A 9 16.49 11.09 1.52
CA LYS A 9 16.11 12.38 0.95
C LYS A 9 15.88 12.12 -0.52
N ILE A 10 14.61 11.96 -0.93
CA ILE A 10 14.23 11.76 -2.34
C ILE A 10 15.08 12.74 -3.15
N PRO A 11 15.96 12.25 -4.04
CA PRO A 11 16.89 13.11 -4.73
C PRO A 11 16.15 14.16 -5.54
N ASN A 12 16.88 15.19 -5.94
CA ASN A 12 16.32 16.15 -6.87
C ASN A 12 15.96 15.40 -8.17
N PHE A 13 14.70 15.46 -8.60
CA PHE A 13 14.27 14.85 -9.87
C PHE A 13 15.08 15.34 -11.08
N ARG A 14 15.64 16.55 -11.03
CA ARG A 14 16.58 17.03 -12.05
C ARG A 14 17.89 16.25 -12.05
N HIS A 15 18.41 15.86 -10.87
CA HIS A 15 19.60 15.03 -10.77
C HIS A 15 19.32 13.62 -11.27
N LEU A 16 18.12 13.09 -10.99
CA LEU A 16 17.68 11.79 -11.51
C LEU A 16 17.57 11.78 -13.04
N ARG A 17 17.06 12.86 -13.64
CA ARG A 17 17.05 13.03 -15.10
C ARG A 17 18.47 13.14 -15.67
N ALA A 18 19.36 13.90 -15.03
CA ALA A 18 20.76 13.98 -15.43
C ALA A 18 21.47 12.63 -15.34
N PHE A 19 21.20 11.86 -14.28
CA PHE A 19 21.68 10.49 -14.12
C PHE A 19 21.22 9.57 -15.24
N ALA A 20 19.91 9.54 -15.53
CA ALA A 20 19.36 8.73 -16.62
C ALA A 20 19.97 9.12 -17.99
N GLU A 21 20.05 10.42 -18.27
CA GLU A 21 20.60 10.90 -19.55
C GLU A 21 22.09 10.55 -19.74
N VAL A 22 22.91 10.69 -18.70
CA VAL A 22 24.32 10.29 -18.77
C VAL A 22 24.45 8.78 -18.95
N ALA A 23 23.56 7.99 -18.33
CA ALA A 23 23.54 6.55 -18.52
C ALA A 23 23.16 6.14 -19.94
N HIS A 24 22.24 6.85 -20.60
CA HIS A 24 21.83 6.57 -21.98
C HIS A 24 22.87 7.03 -23.01
N SER A 25 23.46 8.21 -22.82
CA SER A 25 24.41 8.80 -23.78
C SER A 25 25.85 8.34 -23.59
N GLY A 26 26.21 7.81 -22.41
CA GLY A 26 27.59 7.50 -22.04
C GLY A 26 28.51 8.73 -21.93
N SER A 27 27.95 9.95 -22.01
CA SER A 27 28.70 11.20 -22.12
C SER A 27 28.05 12.35 -21.35
N ILE A 28 28.81 12.94 -20.41
CA ILE A 28 28.39 14.14 -19.67
C ILE A 28 28.13 15.31 -20.63
N SER A 29 28.94 15.45 -21.68
CA SER A 29 28.81 16.54 -22.66
C SER A 29 27.53 16.43 -23.46
N GLN A 30 27.21 15.24 -23.98
CA GLN A 30 25.98 15.02 -24.75
C GLN A 30 24.74 15.16 -23.86
N ALA A 31 24.80 14.61 -22.64
CA ALA A 31 23.71 14.75 -21.68
C ALA A 31 23.41 16.22 -21.35
N ALA A 32 24.45 17.05 -21.19
CA ALA A 32 24.33 18.48 -20.90
C ALA A 32 23.54 19.22 -22.00
N GLU A 33 23.82 18.90 -23.27
CA GLU A 33 23.11 19.47 -24.41
C GLU A 33 21.63 19.05 -24.43
N GLN A 34 21.35 17.76 -24.20
CA GLN A 34 20.00 17.18 -24.27
C GLN A 34 19.05 17.71 -23.19
N ILE A 35 19.51 17.85 -21.94
CA ILE A 35 18.67 18.33 -20.83
C ILE A 35 18.87 19.82 -20.51
N HIS A 36 19.57 20.54 -21.38
CA HIS A 36 19.84 21.98 -21.28
C HIS A 36 20.45 22.41 -19.93
N LEU A 37 21.43 21.63 -19.44
CA LEU A 37 22.22 21.95 -18.25
C LEU A 37 23.69 22.15 -18.64
N SER A 38 24.46 22.80 -17.77
CA SER A 38 25.91 22.87 -17.97
C SER A 38 26.58 21.56 -17.55
N GLN A 39 27.71 21.21 -18.18
CA GLN A 39 28.49 20.02 -17.79
C GLN A 39 28.90 20.03 -16.30
N PRO A 40 29.33 21.17 -15.70
CA PRO A 40 29.58 21.24 -14.26
C PRO A 40 28.34 20.94 -13.42
N ALA A 41 27.15 21.39 -13.85
CA ALA A 41 25.90 21.11 -13.14
C ALA A 41 25.53 19.63 -13.17
N ILE A 42 25.72 18.94 -14.30
CA ILE A 42 25.55 17.47 -14.38
C ILE A 42 26.56 16.76 -13.47
N THR A 43 27.83 17.12 -13.56
CA THR A 43 28.89 16.51 -12.73
C THR A 43 28.58 16.65 -11.24
N GLN A 44 28.15 17.82 -10.79
CA GLN A 44 27.72 18.05 -9.40
C GLN A 44 26.46 17.28 -9.04
N ALA A 45 25.49 17.16 -9.96
CA ALA A 45 24.28 16.40 -9.74
C ALA A 45 24.56 14.90 -9.52
N LEU A 46 25.45 14.32 -10.34
CA LEU A 46 25.89 12.93 -10.21
C LEU A 46 26.67 12.70 -8.92
N ALA A 47 27.67 13.53 -8.62
CA ALA A 47 28.47 13.42 -7.41
C ALA A 47 27.60 13.47 -6.15
N LYS A 48 26.59 14.35 -6.13
CA LYS A 48 25.64 14.43 -5.01
C LYS A 48 24.72 13.21 -4.92
N LEU A 49 24.37 12.59 -6.04
CA LEU A 49 23.57 11.36 -6.04
C LEU A 49 24.38 10.19 -5.49
N GLU A 50 25.63 10.04 -5.94
CA GLU A 50 26.58 9.04 -5.43
C GLU A 50 26.89 9.26 -3.94
N GLU A 51 27.03 10.51 -3.49
CA GLU A 51 27.20 10.86 -2.07
C GLU A 51 25.99 10.40 -1.23
N ILE A 52 24.76 10.67 -1.71
CA ILE A 52 23.53 10.25 -1.01
C ILE A 52 23.43 8.72 -0.95
N LEU A 53 23.86 8.03 -2.00
CA LEU A 53 23.79 6.57 -2.10
C LEU A 53 24.97 5.86 -1.43
N GLY A 54 26.07 6.56 -1.17
CA GLY A 54 27.29 6.00 -0.59
C GLY A 54 28.06 5.09 -1.55
N ILE A 55 27.76 5.11 -2.85
CA ILE A 55 28.36 4.23 -3.86
C ILE A 55 28.50 4.93 -5.21
N ALA A 56 29.54 4.58 -5.96
CA ALA A 56 29.73 5.04 -7.33
C ALA A 56 28.71 4.38 -8.27
N LEU A 57 27.99 5.20 -9.04
CA LEU A 57 27.04 4.76 -10.06
C LEU A 57 27.70 4.65 -11.44
N PHE A 58 28.78 5.40 -11.65
CA PHE A 58 29.54 5.35 -12.89
C PHE A 58 31.01 4.98 -12.66
N GLU A 59 31.60 4.42 -13.71
CA GLU A 59 33.03 4.17 -13.85
C GLU A 59 33.53 4.77 -15.18
N ARG A 60 34.78 5.24 -15.17
CA ARG A 60 35.42 5.71 -16.41
C ARG A 60 35.88 4.51 -17.23
N ARG A 61 35.49 4.50 -18.50
CA ARG A 61 35.91 3.51 -19.50
C ARG A 61 36.61 4.21 -20.67
N SER A 62 37.30 3.44 -21.50
CA SER A 62 38.01 3.97 -22.68
C SER A 62 37.09 4.64 -23.71
N ASP A 63 35.81 4.30 -23.69
CA ASP A 63 34.75 4.78 -24.57
C ASP A 63 33.79 5.80 -23.93
N GLY A 64 34.00 6.18 -22.66
CA GLY A 64 33.18 7.18 -21.97
C GLY A 64 32.87 6.84 -20.51
N MET A 65 31.67 7.20 -20.07
CA MET A 65 31.15 6.86 -18.75
C MET A 65 30.28 5.61 -18.83
N GLY A 66 30.71 4.53 -18.16
CA GLY A 66 29.94 3.30 -18.03
C GLY A 66 29.23 3.23 -16.68
N LEU A 67 28.07 2.57 -16.63
CA LEU A 67 27.41 2.28 -15.35
C LEU A 67 28.13 1.16 -14.59
N THR A 68 28.24 1.32 -13.28
CA THR A 68 28.54 0.21 -12.36
C THR A 68 27.33 -0.74 -12.29
N GLU A 69 27.49 -1.93 -11.70
CA GLU A 69 26.34 -2.83 -11.49
C GLU A 69 25.24 -2.22 -10.60
N PRO A 70 25.57 -1.60 -9.45
CA PRO A 70 24.60 -0.83 -8.67
C PRO A 70 23.99 0.34 -9.45
N GLY A 71 24.79 0.99 -10.31
CA GLY A 71 24.32 2.02 -11.23
C GLY A 71 23.24 1.54 -12.18
N ARG A 72 23.40 0.35 -12.78
CA ARG A 72 22.39 -0.28 -13.65
C ARG A 72 21.09 -0.58 -12.89
N GLN A 73 21.19 -1.17 -11.71
CA GLN A 73 20.02 -1.51 -10.90
C GLN A 73 19.24 -0.25 -10.46
N PHE A 74 19.97 0.79 -10.04
CA PHE A 74 19.34 2.06 -9.66
C PHE A 74 18.72 2.78 -10.86
N LEU A 75 19.32 2.70 -12.06
CA LEU A 75 18.74 3.27 -13.28
C LEU A 75 17.33 2.74 -13.55
N GLU A 76 17.11 1.43 -13.43
CA GLU A 76 15.78 0.85 -13.66
C GLU A 76 14.70 1.46 -12.74
N ARG A 77 15.07 1.75 -11.47
CA ARG A 77 14.18 2.40 -10.50
C ARG A 77 13.94 3.87 -10.82
N VAL A 78 14.98 4.57 -11.26
CA VAL A 78 14.89 5.97 -11.67
C VAL A 78 14.01 6.14 -12.90
N GLU A 79 14.20 5.32 -13.94
CA GLU A 79 13.38 5.38 -15.16
C GLU A 79 11.90 5.16 -14.85
N ARG A 80 11.58 4.12 -14.05
CA ARG A 80 10.20 3.86 -13.61
C ARG A 80 9.61 5.03 -12.82
N ALA A 81 10.40 5.64 -11.93
CA ALA A 81 9.95 6.80 -11.18
C ALA A 81 9.66 8.01 -12.09
N LEU A 82 10.52 8.25 -13.09
CA LEU A 82 10.31 9.30 -14.08
C LEU A 82 9.06 9.02 -14.95
N ASP A 83 8.84 7.77 -15.35
CA ASP A 83 7.68 7.33 -16.13
C ASP A 83 6.37 7.51 -15.37
N PHE A 84 6.34 7.22 -14.07
CA PHE A 84 5.19 7.50 -13.23
C PHE A 84 4.87 9.00 -13.22
N VAL A 85 5.86 9.86 -12.95
CA VAL A 85 5.64 11.32 -12.94
C VAL A 85 5.20 11.83 -14.31
N GLN A 86 5.81 11.35 -15.40
CA GLN A 86 5.45 11.74 -16.76
C GLN A 86 4.01 11.32 -17.10
N SER A 87 3.63 10.08 -16.80
CA SER A 87 2.28 9.56 -17.06
C SER A 87 1.22 10.29 -16.22
N GLY A 88 1.52 10.55 -14.95
CA GLY A 88 0.66 11.33 -14.06
C GLY A 88 0.47 12.77 -14.52
N ALA A 89 1.52 13.41 -15.03
CA ALA A 89 1.44 14.77 -15.59
C ALA A 89 0.59 14.81 -16.87
N LYS A 90 0.79 13.86 -17.80
CA LYS A 90 -0.04 13.73 -19.02
C LYS A 90 -1.52 13.56 -18.66
N GLU A 91 -1.82 12.70 -17.69
CA GLU A 91 -3.19 12.45 -17.25
C GLU A 91 -3.79 13.69 -16.54
N ALA A 92 -3.01 14.38 -15.72
CA ALA A 92 -3.43 15.62 -15.07
C ALA A 92 -3.82 16.70 -16.10
N ILE A 93 -3.04 16.85 -17.18
CA ILE A 93 -3.35 17.76 -18.29
C ILE A 93 -4.63 17.33 -19.00
N ARG A 94 -4.79 16.03 -19.29
CA ARG A 94 -6.00 15.50 -19.94
C ARG A 94 -7.27 15.83 -19.15
N LEU A 95 -7.24 15.67 -17.84
CA LEU A 95 -8.36 16.00 -16.95
C LEU A 95 -8.59 17.52 -16.82
N GLY A 96 -7.51 18.31 -16.83
CA GLY A 96 -7.57 19.78 -16.74
C GLY A 96 -8.09 20.45 -18.01
N ALA A 97 -7.70 19.92 -19.19
CA ALA A 97 -8.12 20.41 -20.49
C ALA A 97 -9.65 20.30 -20.69
N LYS A 98 -10.27 19.25 -20.14
CA LYS A 98 -11.74 19.10 -20.13
C LYS A 98 -12.47 20.21 -19.38
N LYS A 99 -11.78 20.94 -18.47
CA LYS A 99 -12.32 22.07 -17.70
C LYS A 99 -11.79 23.44 -18.16
N GLY A 100 -11.21 23.53 -19.36
CA GLY A 100 -10.75 24.79 -19.94
C GLY A 100 -9.35 25.25 -19.49
N GLY A 101 -8.63 24.48 -18.68
CA GLY A 101 -7.24 24.74 -18.33
C GLY A 101 -6.29 24.18 -19.37
N ARG A 102 -5.56 25.03 -20.10
CA ARG A 102 -4.44 24.58 -20.95
C ARG A 102 -3.18 24.48 -20.09
N GLY A 103 -2.84 23.26 -19.67
CA GLY A 103 -1.57 22.98 -19.01
C GLY A 103 -0.40 23.01 -20.01
N PHE A 104 0.82 23.23 -19.52
CA PHE A 104 2.04 23.17 -20.33
C PHE A 104 2.42 21.70 -20.59
N GLY A 105 2.59 21.29 -21.86
CA GLY A 105 2.65 19.88 -22.26
C GLY A 105 3.71 19.01 -21.57
N ASN A 106 4.87 19.59 -21.22
CA ASN A 106 6.03 18.87 -20.66
C ASN A 106 6.48 19.45 -19.30
N PHE A 107 5.54 19.91 -18.47
CA PHE A 107 5.90 20.53 -17.18
C PHE A 107 6.58 19.53 -16.23
N ASP A 108 6.38 18.22 -16.43
CA ASP A 108 7.01 17.14 -15.66
C ASP A 108 8.54 17.23 -15.66
N GLN A 109 9.13 17.73 -16.76
CA GLN A 109 10.57 17.92 -16.92
C GLN A 109 11.12 19.05 -16.04
N LEU A 110 10.26 20.00 -15.66
CA LEU A 110 10.61 21.18 -14.88
C LEU A 110 10.38 20.97 -13.37
N LEU A 111 9.67 19.90 -13.00
CA LEU A 111 9.29 19.60 -11.62
C LEU A 111 10.51 19.38 -10.73
N THR A 112 10.40 19.93 -9.52
CA THR A 112 11.41 19.78 -8.48
C THR A 112 10.85 18.96 -7.32
N THR A 113 11.72 18.26 -6.60
CA THR A 113 11.31 17.44 -5.46
C THR A 113 10.53 18.21 -4.39
N PRO A 114 10.84 19.47 -4.04
CA PRO A 114 10.00 20.26 -3.13
C PRO A 114 8.55 20.43 -3.61
N GLN A 115 8.32 20.63 -4.91
CA GLN A 115 6.97 20.75 -5.49
C GLN A 115 6.22 19.42 -5.42
N LEU A 116 6.90 18.32 -5.78
CA LEU A 116 6.34 16.96 -5.69
C LEU A 116 5.99 16.59 -4.24
N ARG A 117 6.87 16.91 -3.28
CA ARG A 117 6.61 16.72 -1.85
C ARG A 117 5.45 17.57 -1.35
N ALA A 118 5.34 18.82 -1.80
CA ALA A 118 4.22 19.68 -1.43
C ALA A 118 2.88 19.10 -1.90
N LEU A 119 2.81 18.58 -3.13
CA LEU A 119 1.63 17.91 -3.64
C LEU A 119 1.23 16.71 -2.78
N VAL A 120 2.16 15.80 -2.48
CA VAL A 120 1.90 14.59 -1.67
C VAL A 120 1.53 14.94 -0.22
N ALA A 121 2.18 15.95 0.36
CA ALA A 121 1.89 16.39 1.73
C ALA A 121 0.49 16.98 1.85
N VAL A 122 0.09 17.85 0.91
CA VAL A 122 -1.27 18.42 0.89
C VAL A 122 -2.31 17.33 0.62
N ALA A 123 -2.00 16.37 -0.28
CA ALA A 123 -2.85 15.22 -0.57
C ALA A 123 -3.19 14.38 0.68
N SER A 124 -2.24 14.26 1.60
CA SER A 124 -2.37 13.40 2.78
C SER A 124 -3.01 14.13 3.96
N ALA A 125 -2.73 15.42 4.12
CA ALA A 125 -3.11 16.19 5.30
C ALA A 125 -4.43 16.99 5.17
N GLY A 126 -4.90 17.29 3.96
CA GLY A 126 -6.10 18.11 3.71
C GLY A 126 -6.02 19.57 4.19
N ASN A 127 -4.88 19.99 4.77
CA ASN A 127 -4.61 21.36 5.20
C ASN A 127 -3.12 21.69 5.15
N PHE A 128 -2.78 22.93 4.78
CA PHE A 128 -1.38 23.36 4.59
C PHE A 128 -0.54 23.33 5.87
N SER A 129 -1.14 23.59 7.03
CA SER A 129 -0.40 23.66 8.30
C SER A 129 0.08 22.27 8.73
N LEU A 130 -0.80 21.27 8.69
CA LEU A 130 -0.47 19.87 8.96
C LEU A 130 0.47 19.33 7.88
N ALA A 131 0.20 19.62 6.60
CA ALA A 131 1.05 19.19 5.49
C ALA A 131 2.49 19.70 5.66
N ALA A 132 2.68 20.94 6.12
CA ALA A 132 4.00 21.52 6.29
C ALA A 132 4.76 20.86 7.45
N ARG A 133 4.05 20.57 8.54
CA ARG A 133 4.57 19.83 9.68
C ARG A 133 4.99 18.41 9.29
N GLU A 134 4.16 17.70 8.53
CA GLU A 134 4.46 16.35 8.03
C GLU A 134 5.59 16.35 7.00
N ALA A 135 5.72 17.40 6.19
CA ALA A 135 6.82 17.54 5.24
C ALA A 135 8.13 18.06 5.88
N GLY A 136 8.11 18.45 7.16
CA GLY A 136 9.28 18.97 7.88
C GLY A 136 9.75 20.34 7.39
N VAL A 137 8.85 21.18 6.87
CA VAL A 137 9.15 22.52 6.35
C VAL A 137 8.22 23.58 6.95
N SER A 138 8.58 24.86 6.80
CA SER A 138 7.67 25.95 7.18
C SER A 138 6.43 25.97 6.29
N GLN A 139 5.28 26.36 6.84
CA GLN A 139 4.04 26.52 6.06
C GLN A 139 4.20 27.46 4.85
N PRO A 140 4.85 28.64 4.96
CA PRO A 140 5.14 29.48 3.79
C PRO A 140 5.96 28.78 2.70
N THR A 141 6.95 27.95 3.09
CA THR A 141 7.76 27.18 2.14
C THR A 141 6.91 26.17 1.38
N LEU A 142 6.05 25.41 2.07
CA LEU A 142 5.17 24.44 1.44
C LEU A 142 4.16 25.12 0.50
N HIS A 143 3.55 26.21 0.95
CA HIS A 143 2.59 26.97 0.14
C HIS A 143 3.24 27.54 -1.13
N ARG A 144 4.48 28.06 -1.03
CA ARG A 144 5.23 28.53 -2.20
C ARG A 144 5.48 27.41 -3.21
N ALA A 145 5.95 26.25 -2.75
CA ALA A 145 6.18 25.10 -3.61
C ALA A 145 4.89 24.61 -4.29
N ALA A 146 3.76 24.58 -3.58
CA ALA A 146 2.46 24.25 -4.14
C ALA A 146 1.99 25.26 -5.20
N ARG A 147 2.17 26.56 -4.96
CA ARG A 147 1.81 27.62 -5.93
C ARG A 147 2.71 27.63 -7.15
N ASP A 148 4.00 27.37 -6.98
CA ASP A 148 4.92 27.22 -8.10
C ASP A 148 4.56 26.00 -8.96
N LEU A 149 4.08 24.91 -8.35
CA LEU A 149 3.59 23.76 -9.09
C LEU A 149 2.34 24.07 -9.94
N GLU A 150 1.35 24.78 -9.39
CA GLU A 150 0.19 25.26 -10.17
C GLU A 150 0.62 26.19 -11.32
N ARG A 151 1.54 27.13 -11.05
CA ARG A 151 2.06 28.06 -12.05
C ARG A 151 2.81 27.35 -13.18
N LEU A 152 3.67 26.38 -12.86
CA LEU A 152 4.44 25.62 -13.85
C LEU A 152 3.55 24.69 -14.66
N SER A 153 2.60 24.01 -14.02
CA SER A 153 1.69 23.10 -14.71
C SER A 153 0.63 23.83 -15.53
N GLY A 154 0.26 25.05 -15.15
CA GLY A 154 -0.90 25.77 -15.71
C GLY A 154 -2.25 25.16 -15.26
N LEU A 155 -2.23 24.30 -14.24
CA LEU A 155 -3.41 23.59 -13.74
C LEU A 155 -3.81 24.14 -12.36
N ALA A 156 -5.12 24.25 -12.13
CA ALA A 156 -5.65 24.38 -10.77
C ALA A 156 -5.53 23.01 -10.09
N LEU A 157 -4.66 22.92 -9.09
CA LEU A 157 -4.37 21.66 -8.39
C LEU A 157 -5.06 21.59 -7.03
N PHE A 158 -5.34 22.74 -6.44
CA PHE A 158 -5.93 22.84 -5.11
C PHE A 158 -7.23 23.65 -5.15
N SER A 159 -8.27 23.14 -4.50
CA SER A 159 -9.54 23.85 -4.30
C SER A 159 -9.76 24.14 -2.83
N LYS A 160 -10.15 25.38 -2.50
CA LYS A 160 -10.60 25.72 -1.15
C LYS A 160 -11.98 25.13 -0.88
N THR A 161 -12.15 24.48 0.26
CA THR A 161 -13.44 24.00 0.75
C THR A 161 -13.71 24.54 2.15
N SER A 162 -14.95 24.39 2.64
CA SER A 162 -15.32 24.79 4.00
C SER A 162 -14.53 24.05 5.09
N LYS A 163 -13.95 22.89 4.76
CA LYS A 163 -13.17 22.04 5.67
C LYS A 163 -11.65 22.21 5.52
N GLY A 164 -11.19 23.00 4.55
CA GLY A 164 -9.76 23.17 4.28
C GLY A 164 -9.46 23.23 2.79
N ILE A 165 -8.60 22.31 2.34
CA ILE A 165 -8.11 22.28 0.97
C ILE A 165 -8.18 20.86 0.45
N ASP A 166 -8.86 20.72 -0.69
CA ASP A 166 -8.95 19.47 -1.42
C ASP A 166 -8.14 19.53 -2.71
N LEU A 167 -7.75 18.35 -3.21
CA LEU A 167 -7.15 18.20 -4.52
C LEU A 167 -8.23 18.28 -5.61
N THR A 168 -7.88 18.90 -6.74
CA THR A 168 -8.64 18.70 -7.97
C THR A 168 -8.40 17.29 -8.51
N ALA A 169 -9.25 16.81 -9.43
CA ALA A 169 -9.05 15.52 -10.11
C ALA A 169 -7.66 15.42 -10.79
N SER A 170 -7.19 16.50 -11.42
CA SER A 170 -5.85 16.58 -12.01
C SER A 170 -4.74 16.44 -10.97
N ALA A 171 -4.91 17.05 -9.79
CA ALA A 171 -3.94 16.93 -8.71
C ALA A 171 -3.97 15.54 -8.05
N ALA A 172 -5.13 14.91 -7.93
CA ALA A 172 -5.27 13.58 -7.35
C ALA A 172 -4.50 12.53 -8.18
N VAL A 173 -4.66 12.53 -9.51
CA VAL A 173 -3.92 11.60 -10.38
C VAL A 173 -2.42 11.86 -10.38
N LEU A 174 -2.00 13.13 -10.36
CA LEU A 174 -0.58 13.48 -10.28
C LEU A 174 0.01 13.09 -8.91
N ALA A 175 -0.72 13.31 -7.82
CA ALA A 175 -0.29 12.95 -6.47
C ALA A 175 -0.11 11.43 -6.34
N GLN A 176 -1.05 10.65 -6.87
CA GLN A 176 -0.93 9.19 -6.92
C GLN A 176 0.35 8.77 -7.65
N ALA A 177 0.58 9.31 -8.84
CA ALA A 177 1.75 8.95 -9.64
C ALA A 177 3.07 9.36 -8.96
N VAL A 178 3.10 10.52 -8.30
CA VAL A 178 4.27 10.98 -7.54
C VAL A 178 4.54 10.09 -6.33
N LYS A 179 3.51 9.64 -5.61
CA LYS A 179 3.71 8.68 -4.51
C LYS A 179 4.29 7.35 -5.02
N LEU A 180 3.82 6.86 -6.17
CA LEU A 180 4.39 5.66 -6.81
C LEU A 180 5.85 5.87 -7.24
N ALA A 181 6.18 7.03 -7.81
CA ALA A 181 7.54 7.39 -8.15
C ALA A 181 8.47 7.42 -6.92
N PHE A 182 8.00 7.99 -5.80
CA PHE A 182 8.76 7.98 -4.55
C PHE A 182 8.92 6.56 -4.00
N SER A 183 7.91 5.70 -4.16
CA SER A 183 8.01 4.28 -3.79
C SER A 183 9.09 3.56 -4.60
N GLU A 184 9.19 3.78 -5.91
CA GLU A 184 10.25 3.18 -6.75
C GLU A 184 11.65 3.65 -6.34
N LEU A 185 11.81 4.95 -6.06
CA LEU A 185 13.09 5.49 -5.61
C LEU A 185 13.50 4.92 -4.25
N ASN A 186 12.56 4.80 -3.32
CA ASN A 186 12.82 4.16 -2.02
C ASN A 186 13.22 2.69 -2.17
N GLN A 187 12.61 1.95 -3.10
CA GLN A 187 13.03 0.58 -3.40
C GLN A 187 14.45 0.53 -3.96
N GLY A 188 14.81 1.47 -4.84
CA GLY A 188 16.19 1.61 -5.33
C GLY A 188 17.19 1.93 -4.22
N PHE A 189 16.82 2.77 -3.25
CA PHE A 189 17.66 3.00 -2.06
C PHE A 189 17.87 1.73 -1.25
N SER A 190 16.81 0.93 -1.05
CA SER A 190 16.93 -0.36 -0.35
C SER A 190 17.79 -1.37 -1.11
N GLU A 191 17.70 -1.42 -2.43
CA GLU A 191 18.54 -2.30 -3.26
C GLU A 191 20.03 -1.91 -3.19
N ILE A 192 20.33 -0.61 -3.20
CA ILE A 192 21.69 -0.12 -2.99
C ILE A 192 22.17 -0.40 -1.56
N ALA A 193 21.32 -0.19 -0.56
CA ALA A 193 21.66 -0.50 0.83
C ALA A 193 21.93 -1.99 1.02
N GLU A 194 21.25 -2.87 0.28
CA GLU A 194 21.49 -4.32 0.32
C GLU A 194 22.87 -4.68 -0.24
N VAL A 195 23.27 -4.06 -1.35
CA VAL A 195 24.64 -4.21 -1.90
C VAL A 195 25.70 -3.76 -0.89
N LEU A 196 25.41 -2.71 -0.12
CA LEU A 196 26.32 -2.20 0.92
C LEU A 196 26.27 -3.00 2.23
N GLY A 197 25.40 -3.99 2.36
CA GLY A 197 25.21 -4.75 3.60
C GLY A 197 24.56 -3.93 4.72
N THR A 198 23.86 -2.85 4.39
CA THR A 198 23.20 -1.93 5.32
C THR A 198 21.68 -1.89 5.13
N ASP A 199 21.09 -2.86 4.43
CA ASP A 199 19.64 -2.89 4.21
C ASP A 199 18.91 -3.21 5.51
N MET A 200 18.28 -2.18 6.07
CA MET A 200 17.36 -2.31 7.20
C MET A 200 15.94 -2.64 6.74
N GLY A 201 15.68 -2.79 5.43
CA GLY A 201 14.45 -3.27 4.79
C GLY A 201 13.12 -2.73 5.35
N GLN A 202 12.32 -2.02 4.56
CA GLN A 202 10.97 -1.64 4.99
C GLN A 202 9.88 -2.35 4.19
N ILE A 203 8.90 -2.91 4.90
CA ILE A 203 7.70 -3.50 4.33
C ILE A 203 6.47 -2.86 4.96
N VAL A 204 5.56 -2.36 4.13
CA VAL A 204 4.24 -1.91 4.59
C VAL A 204 3.17 -2.87 4.10
N VAL A 205 2.53 -3.59 5.02
CA VAL A 205 1.54 -4.62 4.72
C VAL A 205 0.15 -4.21 5.20
N GLY A 206 -0.79 -4.12 4.26
CA GLY A 206 -2.21 -4.03 4.54
C GLY A 206 -2.77 -5.40 4.92
N THR A 207 -3.64 -5.47 5.92
CA THR A 207 -4.25 -6.75 6.30
C THR A 207 -5.71 -6.63 6.71
N THR A 208 -6.53 -7.56 6.21
CA THR A 208 -7.93 -7.72 6.66
C THR A 208 -8.00 -8.65 7.88
N PRO A 209 -9.16 -8.84 8.53
CA PRO A 209 -9.20 -9.54 9.81
C PRO A 209 -8.63 -10.97 9.85
N LEU A 210 -8.78 -11.78 8.79
CA LEU A 210 -8.42 -13.21 8.83
C LEU A 210 -6.89 -13.45 8.92
N PRO A 211 -6.06 -12.91 8.02
CA PRO A 211 -4.62 -13.21 8.03
C PRO A 211 -3.91 -12.84 9.34
N ARG A 212 -4.44 -11.87 10.10
CA ARG A 212 -3.86 -11.40 11.38
C ARG A 212 -3.75 -12.48 12.45
N THR A 213 -4.57 -13.53 12.39
CA THR A 213 -4.64 -14.54 13.47
C THR A 213 -3.50 -15.55 13.39
N PHE A 214 -3.04 -15.88 12.18
CA PHE A 214 -2.06 -16.95 12.00
C PHE A 214 -1.10 -16.68 10.85
N MET A 215 -1.62 -16.46 9.63
CA MET A 215 -0.80 -16.37 8.43
C MET A 215 0.23 -15.23 8.50
N LEU A 216 -0.19 -14.03 8.88
CA LEU A 216 0.69 -12.86 8.93
C LEU A 216 1.72 -12.96 10.09
N PRO A 217 1.34 -13.28 11.34
CA PRO A 217 2.33 -13.52 12.40
C PRO A 217 3.37 -14.59 12.05
N THR A 218 2.95 -15.71 11.46
CA THR A 218 3.86 -16.79 11.04
C THR A 218 4.86 -16.29 10.00
N ALA A 219 4.40 -15.58 8.96
CA ALA A 219 5.29 -15.05 7.93
C ALA A 219 6.24 -13.96 8.46
N ILE A 220 5.77 -13.10 9.37
CA ILE A 220 6.60 -12.07 10.01
C ILE A 220 7.72 -12.72 10.83
N ASN A 221 7.39 -13.72 11.65
CA ASN A 221 8.38 -14.40 12.48
C ASN A 221 9.42 -15.14 11.63
N ALA A 222 9.00 -15.77 10.52
CA ALA A 222 9.92 -16.41 9.58
C ALA A 222 10.87 -15.39 8.95
N LEU A 223 10.35 -14.25 8.46
CA LEU A 223 11.20 -13.19 7.90
C LEU A 223 12.19 -12.64 8.91
N LEU A 224 11.76 -12.33 10.13
CA LEU A 224 12.62 -11.74 11.16
C LEU A 224 13.67 -12.71 11.69
N ALA A 225 13.46 -14.02 11.55
CA ALA A 225 14.49 -15.02 11.84
C ALA A 225 15.65 -14.95 10.83
N GLU A 226 15.36 -14.59 9.57
CA GLU A 226 16.37 -14.46 8.50
C GLU A 226 16.94 -13.05 8.38
N ARG A 227 16.11 -12.01 8.58
CA ARG A 227 16.50 -10.60 8.49
C ARG A 227 16.00 -9.83 9.74
N PRO A 228 16.76 -9.86 10.86
CA PRO A 228 16.32 -9.30 12.14
C PRO A 228 16.09 -7.79 12.16
N ASP A 229 16.76 -7.06 11.26
CA ASP A 229 16.76 -5.60 11.24
C ASP A 229 15.60 -4.99 10.41
N VAL A 230 14.80 -5.84 9.74
CA VAL A 230 13.70 -5.41 8.87
C VAL A 230 12.59 -4.73 9.66
N HIS A 231 12.17 -3.55 9.20
CA HIS A 231 11.00 -2.85 9.71
C HIS A 231 9.73 -3.23 8.96
N ILE A 232 8.80 -3.87 9.66
CA ILE A 232 7.48 -4.22 9.14
C ILE A 232 6.42 -3.33 9.76
N ASN A 233 5.71 -2.58 8.92
CA ASN A 233 4.54 -1.80 9.32
C ASN A 233 3.26 -2.52 8.89
N VAL A 234 2.45 -2.94 9.86
CA VAL A 234 1.17 -3.59 9.62
C VAL A 234 0.05 -2.55 9.72
N VAL A 235 -0.70 -2.38 8.63
CA VAL A 235 -1.86 -1.49 8.57
C VAL A 235 -3.11 -2.35 8.44
N ASP A 236 -4.01 -2.29 9.42
CA ASP A 236 -5.33 -2.90 9.32
C ASP A 236 -6.41 -1.85 9.12
N GLY A 237 -7.48 -2.25 8.45
CA GLY A 237 -8.58 -1.35 8.15
C GLY A 237 -9.58 -1.95 7.17
N PRO A 238 -10.57 -1.16 6.76
CA PRO A 238 -11.48 -1.56 5.71
C PRO A 238 -10.78 -1.85 4.38
N TYR A 239 -11.33 -2.80 3.62
CA TYR A 239 -10.73 -3.23 2.34
C TYR A 239 -10.53 -2.07 1.37
N ASP A 240 -11.49 -1.16 1.24
CA ASP A 240 -11.42 -0.05 0.27
C ASP A 240 -10.32 0.95 0.63
N ASP A 241 -10.10 1.21 1.92
CA ASP A 241 -9.04 2.09 2.41
C ASP A 241 -7.66 1.46 2.19
N LEU A 242 -7.54 0.14 2.46
CA LEU A 242 -6.32 -0.61 2.20
C LEU A 242 -6.03 -0.69 0.69
N LEU A 243 -7.04 -0.95 -0.14
CA LEU A 243 -6.89 -0.95 -1.60
C LEU A 243 -6.49 0.44 -2.10
N HIS A 244 -7.06 1.51 -1.56
CA HIS A 244 -6.65 2.88 -1.85
C HIS A 244 -5.18 3.09 -1.51
N GLY A 245 -4.74 2.74 -0.28
CA GLY A 245 -3.34 2.86 0.13
C GLY A 245 -2.39 2.04 -0.73
N LEU A 246 -2.78 0.82 -1.12
CA LEU A 246 -2.01 0.00 -2.05
C LEU A 246 -1.86 0.68 -3.42
N ARG A 247 -2.94 1.23 -3.99
CA ARG A 247 -2.88 1.91 -5.29
C ARG A 247 -2.09 3.22 -5.26
N HIS A 248 -1.92 3.81 -4.09
CA HIS A 248 -1.21 5.07 -3.90
C HIS A 248 0.23 4.91 -3.44
N GLY A 249 0.78 3.68 -3.34
CA GLY A 249 2.18 3.52 -2.87
C GLY A 249 2.35 3.63 -1.35
N ASP A 250 1.24 3.73 -0.61
CA ASP A 250 1.27 3.81 0.85
C ASP A 250 1.45 2.41 1.48
N LEU A 251 0.96 1.36 0.80
CA LEU A 251 1.18 -0.06 1.14
C LEU A 251 1.97 -0.75 0.02
N ASP A 252 2.81 -1.73 0.34
CA ASP A 252 3.49 -2.56 -0.65
C ASP A 252 2.59 -3.73 -1.11
N ILE A 253 1.93 -4.37 -0.14
CA ILE A 253 1.06 -5.53 -0.34
C ILE A 253 -0.17 -5.44 0.55
N LEU A 254 -1.25 -6.13 0.15
CA LEU A 254 -2.47 -6.31 0.92
C LEU A 254 -2.75 -7.81 1.05
N ILE A 255 -3.04 -8.29 2.26
CA ILE A 255 -3.37 -9.69 2.52
C ILE A 255 -4.80 -9.80 3.04
N GLY A 256 -5.60 -10.66 2.41
CA GLY A 256 -6.98 -10.82 2.81
C GLY A 256 -7.83 -11.67 1.88
N ALA A 257 -9.13 -11.68 2.14
CA ALA A 257 -10.10 -12.24 1.22
C ALA A 257 -10.01 -11.51 -0.13
N LEU A 258 -9.80 -12.26 -1.20
CA LEU A 258 -9.74 -11.72 -2.56
C LEU A 258 -11.14 -11.32 -3.03
N ARG A 259 -11.22 -10.62 -4.16
CA ARG A 259 -12.47 -10.14 -4.74
C ARG A 259 -12.63 -10.73 -6.13
N ILE A 260 -13.81 -11.24 -6.42
CA ILE A 260 -14.14 -11.83 -7.72
C ILE A 260 -15.46 -11.17 -8.17
N PRO A 261 -15.45 -10.38 -9.27
CA PRO A 261 -14.29 -10.03 -10.09
C PRO A 261 -13.28 -9.13 -9.36
N VAL A 262 -12.08 -9.00 -9.94
CA VAL A 262 -11.07 -8.05 -9.44
C VAL A 262 -11.64 -6.64 -9.54
N PRO A 263 -11.60 -5.82 -8.48
CA PRO A 263 -12.31 -4.53 -8.46
C PRO A 263 -11.70 -3.48 -9.38
N ILE A 264 -10.43 -3.63 -9.76
CA ILE A 264 -9.70 -2.68 -10.60
C ILE A 264 -8.52 -3.34 -11.32
N ASP A 265 -8.20 -2.86 -12.52
CA ASP A 265 -7.23 -3.50 -13.40
C ASP A 265 -5.76 -3.28 -12.98
N ASP A 266 -5.47 -2.28 -12.15
CA ASP A 266 -4.12 -1.90 -11.72
C ASP A 266 -3.58 -2.72 -10.53
N ILE A 267 -4.29 -3.78 -10.13
CA ILE A 267 -3.85 -4.75 -9.13
C ILE A 267 -3.76 -6.17 -9.70
N VAL A 268 -3.01 -7.01 -8.99
CA VAL A 268 -2.90 -8.45 -9.21
C VAL A 268 -3.22 -9.15 -7.88
N GLN A 269 -3.97 -10.26 -7.97
CA GLN A 269 -4.38 -11.07 -6.83
C GLN A 269 -3.83 -12.49 -6.99
N GLU A 270 -3.15 -13.00 -5.96
CA GLU A 270 -2.61 -14.35 -5.86
C GLU A 270 -3.35 -15.10 -4.75
N ALA A 271 -4.09 -16.15 -5.10
CA ALA A 271 -4.80 -16.99 -4.14
C ALA A 271 -3.85 -17.97 -3.45
N LEU A 272 -3.90 -18.04 -2.12
CA LEU A 272 -3.07 -18.95 -1.33
C LEU A 272 -3.86 -20.15 -0.79
N PHE A 273 -5.04 -19.91 -0.23
CA PHE A 273 -5.93 -20.95 0.29
C PHE A 273 -7.38 -20.49 0.31
N ASN A 274 -8.31 -21.42 0.49
CA ASN A 274 -9.72 -21.11 0.64
C ASN A 274 -10.13 -21.18 2.10
N SER A 275 -10.99 -20.27 2.53
CA SER A 275 -11.54 -20.28 3.88
C SER A 275 -13.07 -20.13 3.83
N PRO A 276 -13.84 -21.17 4.17
CA PRO A 276 -15.27 -21.03 4.41
C PRO A 276 -15.54 -20.22 5.70
N LEU A 277 -16.72 -19.61 5.75
CA LEU A 277 -17.25 -19.03 6.99
C LEU A 277 -17.85 -20.13 7.88
N ALA A 278 -17.95 -19.83 9.16
CA ALA A 278 -18.61 -20.64 10.17
C ALA A 278 -19.44 -19.72 11.08
N VAL A 279 -20.56 -20.23 11.59
CA VAL A 279 -21.24 -19.60 12.72
C VAL A 279 -20.46 -19.98 13.98
N VAL A 280 -20.10 -18.98 14.79
CA VAL A 280 -19.30 -19.16 16.00
C VAL A 280 -20.05 -18.59 17.19
N GLY A 281 -20.00 -19.31 18.31
CA GLY A 281 -20.41 -18.82 19.63
C GLY A 281 -19.40 -19.26 20.70
N ARG A 282 -19.69 -18.97 21.97
CA ARG A 282 -18.93 -19.56 23.09
C ARG A 282 -18.98 -21.08 23.06
N ALA A 283 -17.94 -21.75 23.57
CA ALA A 283 -17.86 -23.22 23.53
C ALA A 283 -19.08 -23.92 24.17
N GLY A 284 -19.68 -23.31 25.19
CA GLY A 284 -20.89 -23.83 25.86
C GLY A 284 -22.22 -23.33 25.30
N HIS A 285 -22.26 -22.78 24.08
CA HIS A 285 -23.47 -22.17 23.50
C HIS A 285 -24.64 -23.19 23.43
N PRO A 286 -25.90 -22.81 23.74
CA PRO A 286 -27.02 -23.75 23.76
C PRO A 286 -27.22 -24.52 22.45
N LEU A 287 -27.02 -23.84 21.30
CA LEU A 287 -27.12 -24.46 19.98
C LEU A 287 -26.05 -25.53 19.72
N GLY A 288 -24.91 -25.51 20.43
CA GLY A 288 -23.87 -26.53 20.29
C GLY A 288 -24.33 -27.95 20.70
N LYS A 289 -25.45 -28.06 21.43
CA LYS A 289 -26.06 -29.34 21.80
C LYS A 289 -26.97 -29.93 20.71
N LYS A 290 -27.34 -29.14 19.69
CA LYS A 290 -28.21 -29.60 18.60
C LYS A 290 -27.38 -30.29 17.52
N LYS A 291 -27.89 -31.42 17.00
CA LYS A 291 -27.27 -32.14 15.87
C LYS A 291 -27.47 -31.42 14.53
N THR A 292 -28.60 -30.73 14.40
CA THR A 292 -28.96 -29.96 13.20
C THR A 292 -29.48 -28.61 13.67
N ILE A 293 -28.90 -27.53 13.15
CA ILE A 293 -29.26 -26.16 13.49
C ILE A 293 -29.94 -25.54 12.27
N GLN A 294 -31.18 -25.09 12.43
CA GLN A 294 -31.93 -24.41 11.38
C GLN A 294 -31.67 -22.90 11.43
N VAL A 295 -31.92 -22.18 10.34
CA VAL A 295 -31.76 -20.71 10.32
C VAL A 295 -32.68 -20.03 11.36
N ALA A 296 -33.89 -20.55 11.57
CA ALA A 296 -34.79 -20.06 12.61
C ALA A 296 -34.20 -20.19 14.03
N ASP A 297 -33.39 -21.21 14.29
CA ASP A 297 -32.69 -21.36 15.57
C ASP A 297 -31.64 -20.26 15.77
N LEU A 298 -30.96 -19.89 14.68
CA LEU A 298 -29.94 -18.84 14.66
C LEU A 298 -30.54 -17.44 14.82
N ALA A 299 -31.74 -17.20 14.25
CA ALA A 299 -32.46 -15.94 14.33
C ALA A 299 -32.90 -15.57 15.75
N ALA A 300 -33.07 -16.58 16.61
CA ALA A 300 -33.48 -16.43 18.00
C ALA A 300 -32.40 -15.84 18.92
N TYR A 301 -31.14 -15.77 18.46
CA TYR A 301 -30.02 -15.26 19.26
C TYR A 301 -29.54 -13.89 18.77
N PRO A 302 -28.95 -13.08 19.66
CA PRO A 302 -28.30 -11.83 19.26
C PRO A 302 -26.99 -12.09 18.49
N TRP A 303 -26.59 -11.15 17.62
CA TRP A 303 -25.42 -11.31 16.76
C TRP A 303 -24.37 -10.21 16.93
N ALA A 304 -23.11 -10.55 16.64
CA ALA A 304 -22.02 -9.63 16.37
C ALA A 304 -21.48 -9.92 14.97
N ILE A 305 -21.57 -8.97 14.03
CA ILE A 305 -21.24 -9.22 12.61
C ILE A 305 -20.48 -8.03 12.00
N PRO A 306 -19.67 -8.22 10.94
CA PRO A 306 -19.05 -7.10 10.24
C PRO A 306 -20.07 -6.11 9.66
N ARG A 307 -19.61 -4.88 9.44
CA ARG A 307 -20.38 -3.80 8.80
C ARG A 307 -20.88 -4.19 7.39
N ALA A 308 -21.91 -3.47 6.94
CA ALA A 308 -22.40 -3.52 5.56
C ALA A 308 -21.29 -3.33 4.51
N GLY A 309 -21.45 -3.98 3.35
CA GLY A 309 -20.49 -3.93 2.24
C GLY A 309 -19.25 -4.81 2.41
N THR A 310 -19.29 -5.78 3.34
CA THR A 310 -18.25 -6.81 3.46
C THR A 310 -18.76 -8.16 2.97
N PRO A 311 -17.91 -9.04 2.41
CA PRO A 311 -18.36 -10.36 1.93
C PRO A 311 -19.01 -11.22 3.02
N THR A 312 -18.55 -11.11 4.26
CA THR A 312 -19.16 -11.80 5.40
C THR A 312 -20.55 -11.26 5.71
N ARG A 313 -20.77 -9.95 5.56
CA ARG A 313 -22.09 -9.36 5.77
C ARG A 313 -23.06 -9.74 4.65
N GLU A 314 -22.61 -9.80 3.40
CA GLU A 314 -23.43 -10.32 2.29
C GLU A 314 -23.87 -11.77 2.56
N ALA A 315 -22.94 -12.64 2.97
CA ALA A 315 -23.27 -14.02 3.33
C ALA A 315 -24.25 -14.11 4.52
N PHE A 316 -24.19 -13.16 5.46
CA PHE A 316 -25.07 -13.11 6.62
C PHE A 316 -26.49 -12.74 6.16
N GLU A 317 -26.61 -11.74 5.31
CA GLU A 317 -27.89 -11.29 4.77
C GLU A 317 -28.54 -12.39 3.92
N THR A 318 -27.76 -13.08 3.07
CA THR A 318 -28.25 -14.25 2.32
C THR A 318 -28.72 -15.37 3.24
N LEU A 319 -28.01 -15.65 4.34
CA LEU A 319 -28.42 -16.70 5.30
C LEU A 319 -29.80 -16.43 5.91
N PHE A 320 -30.16 -15.16 6.12
CA PHE A 320 -31.40 -14.75 6.77
C PHE A 320 -32.47 -14.20 5.83
N GLU A 321 -32.25 -14.24 4.51
CA GLU A 321 -33.14 -13.64 3.50
C GLU A 321 -34.59 -14.14 3.60
N GLU A 322 -34.78 -15.45 3.80
CA GLU A 322 -36.11 -16.07 3.91
C GLU A 322 -36.62 -16.16 5.36
N ALA A 323 -35.73 -16.19 6.35
CA ALA A 323 -36.08 -16.46 7.75
C ALA A 323 -36.31 -15.19 8.60
N GLY A 324 -35.93 -14.03 8.08
CA GLY A 324 -35.93 -12.76 8.81
C GLY A 324 -34.67 -12.56 9.65
N ALA A 325 -34.16 -11.33 9.67
CA ALA A 325 -32.92 -11.00 10.37
C ALA A 325 -33.08 -11.06 11.91
N PRO A 326 -32.02 -11.43 12.65
CA PRO A 326 -32.00 -11.36 14.11
C PRO A 326 -32.29 -9.94 14.62
N SER A 327 -33.01 -9.83 15.73
CA SER A 327 -33.50 -8.54 16.26
C SER A 327 -32.43 -7.67 16.95
N CYS A 328 -31.30 -8.26 17.35
CA CYS A 328 -30.21 -7.56 18.03
C CYS A 328 -28.87 -7.83 17.37
N ILE A 329 -28.31 -6.81 16.72
CA ILE A 329 -27.03 -6.89 16.01
C ILE A 329 -26.06 -5.85 16.56
N VAL A 330 -24.85 -6.29 16.88
CA VAL A 330 -23.69 -5.42 17.13
C VAL A 330 -22.80 -5.48 15.89
N GLU A 331 -22.49 -4.32 15.31
CA GLU A 331 -21.64 -4.27 14.12
C GLU A 331 -20.17 -4.05 14.50
N SER A 332 -19.30 -5.02 14.20
CA SER A 332 -17.86 -4.90 14.40
C SER A 332 -17.08 -5.93 13.59
N SER A 333 -15.88 -5.54 13.16
CA SER A 333 -14.87 -6.45 12.59
C SER A 333 -13.68 -6.67 13.54
N SER A 334 -13.76 -6.17 14.77
CA SER A 334 -12.71 -6.34 15.79
C SER A 334 -12.87 -7.70 16.45
N LEU A 335 -11.95 -8.63 16.16
CA LEU A 335 -11.96 -9.95 16.76
C LEU A 335 -11.86 -9.89 18.30
N VAL A 336 -11.09 -8.93 18.84
CA VAL A 336 -10.96 -8.74 20.30
C VAL A 336 -12.31 -8.37 20.93
N LEU A 337 -13.07 -7.47 20.29
CA LEU A 337 -14.41 -7.10 20.77
C LEU A 337 -15.40 -8.26 20.61
N ILE A 338 -15.42 -8.90 19.44
CA ILE A 338 -16.28 -10.05 19.15
C ILE A 338 -16.04 -11.15 20.19
N ARG A 339 -14.78 -11.49 20.47
CA ARG A 339 -14.43 -12.49 21.48
C ARG A 339 -15.01 -12.14 22.85
N GLY A 340 -14.80 -10.91 23.33
CA GLY A 340 -15.34 -10.48 24.63
C GLY A 340 -16.88 -10.54 24.67
N LEU A 341 -17.55 -10.13 23.59
CA LEU A 341 -19.01 -10.22 23.48
C LEU A 341 -19.51 -11.67 23.52
N LEU A 342 -18.80 -12.59 22.87
CA LEU A 342 -19.20 -13.99 22.78
C LEU A 342 -18.91 -14.75 24.08
N GLN A 343 -17.81 -14.50 24.77
CA GLN A 343 -17.41 -15.23 25.97
C GLN A 343 -18.48 -15.16 27.08
N ASP A 344 -19.08 -13.98 27.27
CA ASP A 344 -20.01 -13.72 28.38
C ASP A 344 -21.49 -13.65 27.94
N SER A 345 -21.82 -14.16 26.75
CA SER A 345 -23.22 -14.18 26.28
C SER A 345 -23.52 -15.31 25.30
N ASP A 346 -24.79 -15.47 24.95
CA ASP A 346 -25.24 -16.36 23.87
C ASP A 346 -25.30 -15.63 22.52
N ARG A 347 -24.40 -14.66 22.30
CA ARG A 347 -24.24 -14.04 20.98
C ARG A 347 -23.59 -15.00 20.01
N LEU A 348 -23.99 -14.86 18.75
CA LEU A 348 -23.38 -15.53 17.62
C LEU A 348 -22.59 -14.53 16.77
N THR A 349 -21.61 -15.03 16.02
CA THR A 349 -20.95 -14.30 14.94
C THR A 349 -20.82 -15.22 13.73
N MET A 350 -20.53 -14.65 12.57
CA MET A 350 -20.11 -15.41 11.41
C MET A 350 -18.75 -14.93 10.95
N ILE A 351 -17.77 -15.81 11.02
CA ILE A 351 -16.38 -15.57 10.67
C ILE A 351 -15.73 -16.87 10.20
N SER A 352 -14.53 -16.82 9.65
CA SER A 352 -13.79 -18.04 9.36
C SER A 352 -13.43 -18.79 10.65
N ALA A 353 -13.53 -20.12 10.64
CA ALA A 353 -13.03 -20.95 11.73
C ALA A 353 -11.52 -20.76 11.98
N HIS A 354 -10.75 -20.36 10.97
CA HIS A 354 -9.33 -20.03 11.13
C HIS A 354 -9.10 -18.78 12.00
N GLN A 355 -10.07 -17.86 12.09
CA GLN A 355 -9.96 -16.67 12.95
C GLN A 355 -10.09 -16.97 14.44
N ILE A 356 -10.66 -18.12 14.81
CA ILE A 356 -10.84 -18.52 16.20
C ILE A 356 -9.99 -19.73 16.57
N ARG A 357 -8.93 -20.02 15.79
CA ARG A 357 -8.09 -21.19 16.02
C ARG A 357 -7.58 -21.24 17.46
N HIS A 358 -7.02 -20.12 17.94
CA HIS A 358 -6.52 -20.01 19.30
C HIS A 358 -7.65 -20.16 20.33
N GLU A 359 -8.74 -19.39 20.19
CA GLU A 359 -9.89 -19.46 21.09
C GLU A 359 -10.51 -20.86 21.15
N ARG A 360 -10.49 -21.61 20.06
CA ARG A 360 -10.96 -22.99 19.98
C ARG A 360 -10.02 -23.94 20.73
N GLU A 361 -8.70 -23.80 20.57
CA GLU A 361 -7.70 -24.61 21.25
C GLU A 361 -7.83 -24.50 22.77
N ILE A 362 -8.08 -23.29 23.30
CA ILE A 362 -8.26 -23.05 24.74
C ILE A 362 -9.72 -23.17 25.21
N GLY A 363 -10.63 -23.64 24.35
CA GLY A 363 -12.02 -23.96 24.73
C GLY A 363 -12.92 -22.75 25.03
N LEU A 364 -12.59 -21.56 24.51
CA LEU A 364 -13.39 -20.35 24.69
C LEU A 364 -14.54 -20.25 23.68
N LEU A 365 -14.23 -20.45 22.39
CA LEU A 365 -15.18 -20.33 21.29
C LEU A 365 -15.23 -21.64 20.49
N ALA A 366 -16.39 -21.91 19.88
CA ALA A 366 -16.57 -23.08 19.03
C ALA A 366 -17.41 -22.76 17.78
N PRO A 367 -17.08 -23.35 16.62
CA PRO A 367 -17.98 -23.33 15.48
C PRO A 367 -19.21 -24.18 15.77
N LEU A 368 -20.37 -23.71 15.31
CA LEU A 368 -21.64 -24.43 15.36
C LEU A 368 -21.83 -25.26 14.08
N ALA A 369 -22.59 -26.36 14.19
CA ALA A 369 -22.88 -27.27 13.08
C ALA A 369 -23.90 -26.68 12.08
N VAL A 370 -23.48 -25.65 11.36
CA VAL A 370 -24.23 -24.97 10.30
C VAL A 370 -23.46 -25.13 8.99
N ASP A 371 -24.11 -25.63 7.93
CA ASP A 371 -23.48 -25.74 6.62
C ASP A 371 -23.40 -24.37 5.95
N LEU A 372 -22.17 -23.87 5.83
CA LEU A 372 -21.83 -22.63 5.13
C LEU A 372 -20.77 -22.90 4.05
N SER A 373 -20.71 -24.11 3.50
CA SER A 373 -19.72 -24.51 2.49
C SER A 373 -19.70 -23.60 1.24
N GLY A 374 -20.86 -23.08 0.83
CA GLY A 374 -20.99 -22.11 -0.29
C GLY A 374 -20.39 -20.72 -0.02
N THR A 375 -19.98 -20.42 1.21
CA THR A 375 -19.37 -19.13 1.59
C THR A 375 -17.86 -19.10 1.45
N SER A 376 -17.26 -20.17 0.95
CA SER A 376 -15.81 -20.28 0.74
C SER A 376 -15.27 -19.13 -0.13
N ARG A 377 -14.19 -18.50 0.34
CA ARG A 377 -13.50 -17.44 -0.40
C ARG A 377 -12.00 -17.67 -0.40
N PRO A 378 -11.33 -17.38 -1.53
CA PRO A 378 -9.88 -17.41 -1.58
C PRO A 378 -9.31 -16.26 -0.73
N ILE A 379 -8.37 -16.63 0.14
CA ILE A 379 -7.52 -15.72 0.90
C ILE A 379 -6.18 -15.67 0.19
N GLY A 380 -5.62 -14.48 0.06
CA GLY A 380 -4.39 -14.32 -0.70
C GLY A 380 -3.72 -12.96 -0.58
N ILE A 381 -2.78 -12.75 -1.48
CA ILE A 381 -1.96 -11.55 -1.59
C ILE A 381 -2.50 -10.70 -2.74
N THR A 382 -2.61 -9.40 -2.52
CA THR A 382 -2.93 -8.40 -3.54
C THR A 382 -1.80 -7.39 -3.59
N HIS A 383 -1.29 -7.10 -4.79
CA HIS A 383 -0.26 -6.08 -5.01
C HIS A 383 -0.54 -5.29 -6.28
N ARG A 384 0.15 -4.16 -6.48
CA ARG A 384 0.01 -3.37 -7.71
C ARG A 384 0.53 -4.14 -8.92
N ARG A 385 -0.13 -4.00 -10.06
CA ARG A 385 0.37 -4.50 -11.34
C ARG A 385 1.69 -3.80 -11.68
N GLY A 386 2.69 -4.58 -12.08
CA GLY A 386 4.01 -4.07 -12.42
C GLY A 386 4.86 -3.64 -11.23
N TRP A 387 4.44 -3.89 -9.98
CA TRP A 387 5.29 -3.73 -8.80
C TRP A 387 6.47 -4.70 -8.87
N ARG A 388 7.68 -4.19 -8.56
CA ARG A 388 8.92 -4.98 -8.51
C ARG A 388 9.39 -5.03 -7.05
N PRO A 389 9.15 -6.12 -6.31
CA PRO A 389 9.58 -6.23 -4.92
C PRO A 389 11.11 -6.19 -4.80
N THR A 390 11.64 -5.58 -3.74
CA THR A 390 13.05 -5.72 -3.34
C THR A 390 13.36 -7.16 -2.89
N ALA A 391 14.62 -7.51 -2.60
CA ALA A 391 14.93 -8.86 -2.12
C ALA A 391 14.25 -9.17 -0.79
N THR A 392 14.29 -8.24 0.17
CA THR A 392 13.58 -8.35 1.45
C THR A 392 12.07 -8.54 1.26
N GLN A 393 11.46 -7.81 0.32
CA GLN A 393 10.04 -7.95 0.02
C GLN A 393 9.71 -9.29 -0.68
N ARG A 394 10.60 -9.79 -1.56
CA ARG A 394 10.45 -11.11 -2.18
C ARG A 394 10.50 -12.23 -1.15
N LEU A 395 11.48 -12.18 -0.24
CA LEU A 395 11.58 -13.15 0.86
C LEU A 395 10.30 -13.15 1.70
N PHE A 396 9.75 -11.97 2.02
CA PHE A 396 8.48 -11.91 2.75
C PHE A 396 7.29 -12.50 1.99
N LEU A 397 7.21 -12.32 0.66
CA LEU A 397 6.19 -12.98 -0.16
C LEU A 397 6.31 -14.51 -0.08
N ASP A 398 7.53 -15.03 -0.05
CA ASP A 398 7.77 -16.47 0.09
C ASP A 398 7.34 -16.98 1.48
N CYS A 399 7.70 -16.27 2.56
CA CYS A 399 7.20 -16.57 3.90
C CYS A 399 5.66 -16.55 3.98
N LEU A 400 5.00 -15.64 3.26
CA LEU A 400 3.54 -15.57 3.19
C LEU A 400 2.92 -16.76 2.44
N ARG A 401 3.56 -17.21 1.35
CA ARG A 401 3.12 -18.40 0.60
C ARG A 401 3.24 -19.66 1.45
N GLU A 402 4.35 -19.82 2.16
CA GLU A 402 4.56 -20.94 3.10
C GLU A 402 3.53 -20.91 4.23
N ALA A 403 3.30 -19.75 4.85
CA ALA A 403 2.27 -19.59 5.88
C ALA A 403 0.85 -19.89 5.34
N GLY A 404 0.58 -19.56 4.08
CA GLY A 404 -0.66 -19.90 3.38
C GLY A 404 -0.84 -21.42 3.18
N GLN A 405 0.23 -22.15 2.86
CA GLN A 405 0.22 -23.61 2.76
C GLN A 405 -0.06 -24.26 4.12
N LEU A 406 0.57 -23.76 5.19
CA LEU A 406 0.30 -24.22 6.56
C LEU A 406 -1.16 -23.95 6.97
N ALA A 407 -1.72 -22.80 6.58
CA ALA A 407 -3.12 -22.46 6.83
C ALA A 407 -4.10 -23.34 6.05
N LYS A 408 -3.71 -23.88 4.90
CA LYS A 408 -4.51 -24.85 4.14
C LYS A 408 -4.56 -26.23 4.81
N ALA A 409 -3.52 -26.58 5.57
CA ALA A 409 -3.33 -27.92 6.13
C ALA A 409 -4.05 -28.15 7.48
N GLY A 410 -4.46 -27.09 8.20
CA GLY A 410 -5.10 -27.20 9.51
C GLY A 410 -6.20 -26.17 9.72
#